data_AF-A0A969J6N8-F1
#
_entry.id   AF-A0A969J6N8-F1
#
_cell.length_a   1.000
_cell.length_b   1.000
_cell.length_c   1.000
_cell.angle_alpha   90.00
_cell.angle_beta   90.00
_cell.angle_gamma   90.00
#
_symmetry.space_group_name_H-M   'P 1'
#
loop_
_entity.id
_entity.type
_entity.pdbx_description
1 polymer ?
#
loop_
_entity_poly.entity_id
_entity_poly.type
_entity_poly.pdbx_seq_one_letter_code
_entity_poly.pdbx_strand_id
1 'polypeptide(L)'
;MAQERPGCFFETASGEFVDLNNGEICQVPILEVPTSAGVEGTPANSTGVYEAKIVRRSGGIPVIQVLFNGNQSYEMLVDTGASNTVITPVMAELLGVLPTGRTKADTPSQKGVELDIGLVRSVSIDGAVASNIPVAIAPALDIGLLGQDFFGRYDVTIKQDVIEFRERSAS
;
A
#
# COMPACT_ATOMS: atom_id res chain seq x y z
N MET A 1 -6.07 -13.68 -19.90
CA MET A 1 -6.81 -12.48 -20.35
C MET A 1 -5.92 -11.29 -20.02
N ALA A 2 -5.40 -10.60 -21.02
CA ALA A 2 -4.49 -9.48 -20.84
C ALA A 2 -5.29 -8.23 -20.49
N GLN A 3 -4.98 -7.59 -19.36
CA GLN A 3 -5.54 -6.28 -19.02
C GLN A 3 -4.68 -5.22 -19.71
N GLU A 4 -5.21 -4.66 -20.79
CA GLU A 4 -4.62 -3.50 -21.46
C GLU A 4 -4.60 -2.33 -20.48
N ARG A 5 -3.40 -1.84 -20.14
CA ARG A 5 -3.24 -0.61 -19.36
C ARG A 5 -3.55 0.57 -20.27
N PRO A 6 -4.44 1.51 -19.90
CA PRO A 6 -4.65 2.71 -20.70
C PRO A 6 -3.44 3.64 -20.60
N GLY A 7 -2.76 3.92 -21.72
CA GLY A 7 -1.65 4.88 -21.82
C GLY A 7 -0.73 4.66 -23.03
N CYS A 8 -0.01 5.70 -23.51
CA CYS A 8 0.99 5.54 -24.58
C CYS A 8 2.34 5.12 -24.00
N PHE A 9 2.69 3.84 -24.13
CA PHE A 9 3.99 3.32 -23.70
C PHE A 9 4.51 2.28 -24.70
N PHE A 10 5.83 2.13 -24.76
CA PHE A 10 6.49 1.09 -25.54
C PHE A 10 7.15 0.08 -24.61
N GLU A 11 6.95 -1.21 -24.86
CA GLU A 11 7.63 -2.30 -24.15
C GLU A 11 8.88 -2.72 -24.93
N THR A 12 10.04 -2.63 -24.30
CA THR A 12 11.32 -3.05 -24.88
C THR A 12 11.45 -4.58 -24.88
N ALA A 13 12.38 -5.12 -25.69
CA ALA A 13 12.66 -6.56 -25.72
C ALA A 13 13.13 -7.14 -24.37
N SER A 14 13.54 -6.27 -23.43
CA SER A 14 13.88 -6.61 -22.04
C SER A 14 12.70 -6.54 -21.06
N GLY A 15 11.49 -6.18 -21.51
CA GLY A 15 10.29 -6.06 -20.67
C GLY A 15 10.20 -4.76 -19.86
N GLU A 16 11.01 -3.75 -20.19
CA GLU A 16 10.91 -2.42 -19.60
C GLU A 16 9.95 -1.55 -20.41
N PHE A 17 9.09 -0.80 -19.71
CA PHE A 17 8.10 0.10 -20.30
C PHE A 17 8.64 1.53 -20.35
N VAL A 18 8.71 2.10 -21.55
CA VAL A 18 9.09 3.49 -21.80
C VAL A 18 7.84 4.32 -22.04
N ASP A 19 7.62 5.34 -21.22
CA ASP A 19 6.52 6.28 -21.35
C ASP A 19 6.74 7.21 -22.55
N LEU A 20 5.81 7.22 -23.50
CA LEU A 20 5.89 8.01 -24.73
C LEU A 20 4.95 9.22 -24.72
N ASN A 21 4.26 9.50 -23.61
CA ASN A 21 3.32 10.62 -23.50
C ASN A 21 3.99 12.00 -23.58
N ASN A 22 5.32 12.09 -23.40
CA ASN A 22 6.10 13.34 -23.42
C ASN A 22 7.02 13.50 -24.65
N GLY A 23 6.94 12.59 -25.62
CA GLY A 23 7.69 12.67 -26.87
C GLY A 23 6.76 12.87 -28.05
N GLU A 24 7.22 13.55 -29.09
CA GLU A 24 6.54 13.89 -30.37
C GLU A 24 5.92 12.70 -31.16
N ILE A 25 5.90 11.50 -30.58
CA ILE A 25 5.50 10.21 -31.17
C ILE A 25 3.99 9.97 -31.03
N CYS A 26 3.36 10.35 -29.91
CA CYS A 26 1.93 10.16 -29.68
C CYS A 26 1.21 11.53 -29.69
N GLN A 27 0.80 12.03 -30.85
CA GLN A 27 -0.16 13.14 -30.92
C GLN A 27 -1.59 12.61 -30.71
N VAL A 28 -1.95 12.35 -29.46
CA VAL A 28 -3.35 12.13 -29.09
C VAL A 28 -4.01 13.50 -28.83
N PRO A 29 -5.19 13.80 -29.42
CA PRO A 29 -5.87 15.05 -29.16
C PRO A 29 -6.35 15.08 -27.72
N ILE A 30 -5.73 15.95 -26.92
CA ILE A 30 -6.17 16.33 -25.58
C ILE A 30 -7.60 16.88 -25.67
N LEU A 31 -8.55 16.24 -24.97
CA LEU A 31 -9.82 16.89 -24.66
C LEU A 31 -9.52 18.01 -23.66
N GLU A 32 -9.59 19.24 -24.14
CA GLU A 32 -9.35 20.47 -23.39
C GLU A 32 -10.30 20.56 -22.17
N VAL A 33 -9.71 20.61 -20.98
CA VAL A 33 -10.36 21.15 -19.78
C VAL A 33 -9.61 22.45 -19.45
N PRO A 34 -10.29 23.56 -19.14
CA PRO A 34 -9.71 24.89 -19.29
C PRO A 34 -8.53 25.10 -18.34
N THR A 35 -7.40 25.44 -18.96
CA THR A 35 -6.22 25.97 -18.29
C THR A 35 -6.53 27.38 -17.78
N SER A 36 -6.35 27.60 -16.48
CA SER A 36 -6.06 28.93 -15.97
C SER A 36 -5.07 28.86 -14.81
N ALA A 37 -3.88 29.42 -15.10
CA ALA A 37 -2.81 29.84 -14.21
C ALA A 37 -1.81 28.78 -13.69
N GLY A 38 -0.68 28.69 -14.40
CA GLY A 38 0.65 28.54 -13.81
C GLY A 38 1.13 27.12 -13.50
N VAL A 39 1.57 26.38 -14.51
CA VAL A 39 2.42 25.20 -14.29
C VAL A 39 3.87 25.61 -14.51
N GLU A 40 4.44 26.28 -13.52
CA GLU A 40 5.85 26.09 -13.21
C GLU A 40 5.99 24.61 -12.86
N GLY A 41 6.75 23.86 -13.67
CA GLY A 41 7.23 22.54 -13.31
C GLY A 41 8.15 22.64 -12.11
N THR A 42 7.56 22.75 -10.93
CA THR A 42 8.22 22.41 -9.66
C THR A 42 7.88 20.94 -9.43
N PRO A 43 8.85 20.05 -9.15
CA PRO A 43 8.49 18.74 -8.61
C PRO A 43 7.60 19.03 -7.41
N ALA A 44 6.37 18.51 -7.39
CA ALA A 44 5.50 18.68 -6.24
C ALA A 44 6.34 18.26 -5.03
N ASN A 45 6.69 19.22 -4.18
CA ASN A 45 7.33 18.97 -2.90
C ASN A 45 6.38 17.99 -2.20
N SER A 46 6.68 16.70 -2.27
CA SER A 46 6.02 15.74 -1.40
C SER A 46 6.44 16.19 -0.02
N THR A 47 5.53 16.83 0.71
CA THR A 47 5.75 17.32 2.07
C THR A 47 6.03 16.18 3.06
N GLY A 48 6.26 14.96 2.56
CA GLY A 48 6.32 13.71 3.29
C GLY A 48 4.96 13.33 3.87
N VAL A 49 3.88 14.05 3.55
CA VAL A 49 2.55 13.86 4.14
C VAL A 49 1.63 13.16 3.16
N TYR A 50 1.07 12.03 3.57
CA TYR A 50 0.11 11.22 2.84
C TYR A 50 -1.15 11.07 3.68
N GLU A 51 -2.33 11.14 3.07
CA GLU A 51 -3.61 10.99 3.79
C GLU A 51 -4.40 9.82 3.22
N ALA A 52 -4.71 8.85 4.09
CA ALA A 52 -5.55 7.72 3.75
C ALA A 52 -6.98 7.93 4.24
N LYS A 53 -7.95 7.77 3.36
CA LYS A 53 -9.37 7.84 3.75
C LYS A 53 -9.76 6.64 4.60
N ILE A 54 -10.41 6.89 5.73
CA ILE A 54 -11.07 5.86 6.54
C ILE A 54 -12.36 5.47 5.83
N VAL A 55 -12.43 4.25 5.31
CA VAL A 55 -13.60 3.75 4.58
C VAL A 55 -14.75 3.41 5.53
N ARG A 56 -14.42 2.93 6.73
CA ARG A 56 -15.35 2.65 7.84
C ARG A 56 -14.59 2.47 9.14
N ARG A 57 -15.30 2.30 10.25
CA ARG A 57 -14.74 1.87 11.53
C ARG A 57 -15.35 0.55 11.97
N SER A 58 -14.52 -0.39 12.42
CA SER A 58 -14.94 -1.67 12.98
C SER A 58 -14.58 -1.71 14.45
N GLY A 59 -15.57 -1.73 15.35
CA GLY A 59 -15.29 -1.65 16.80
C GLY A 59 -14.52 -0.38 17.21
N GLY A 60 -14.67 0.71 16.46
CA GLY A 60 -13.94 1.97 16.66
C GLY A 60 -12.58 2.05 15.94
N ILE A 61 -12.03 0.92 15.48
CA ILE A 61 -10.74 0.85 14.78
C ILE A 61 -10.91 1.31 13.33
N PRO A 62 -10.04 2.22 12.81
CA PRO A 62 -10.07 2.60 11.40
C PRO A 62 -9.85 1.41 10.47
N VAL A 63 -10.63 1.37 9.39
CA VAL A 63 -10.40 0.50 8.24
C VAL A 63 -10.06 1.39 7.04
N ILE A 64 -9.00 1.06 6.33
CA ILE A 64 -8.53 1.78 5.14
C ILE A 64 -8.30 0.82 3.97
N GLN A 65 -8.31 1.36 2.75
CA GLN A 65 -7.91 0.62 1.56
C GLN A 65 -6.38 0.61 1.44
N VAL A 66 -5.77 -0.57 1.31
CA VAL A 66 -4.32 -0.74 1.18
C VAL A 66 -4.00 -1.50 -0.11
N LEU A 67 -3.05 -0.98 -0.89
CA LEU A 67 -2.59 -1.59 -2.13
C LEU A 67 -1.36 -2.46 -1.89
N PHE A 68 -1.51 -3.75 -2.11
CA PHE A 68 -0.43 -4.72 -2.07
C PHE A 68 0.10 -5.00 -3.48
N ASN A 69 1.42 -5.16 -3.58
CA ASN A 69 2.13 -5.52 -4.79
C ASN A 69 1.75 -4.67 -6.02
N GLY A 70 1.29 -3.44 -5.81
CA GLY A 70 0.95 -2.45 -6.84
C GLY A 70 -0.33 -2.71 -7.62
N ASN A 71 -1.07 -3.79 -7.34
CA ASN A 71 -2.27 -4.13 -8.14
C ASN A 71 -3.40 -4.81 -7.36
N GLN A 72 -3.22 -5.21 -6.10
CA GLN A 72 -4.27 -5.88 -5.32
C GLN A 72 -4.62 -5.06 -4.09
N SER A 73 -5.88 -4.65 -3.97
CA SER A 73 -6.33 -3.76 -2.90
C SER A 73 -7.17 -4.52 -1.88
N TYR A 74 -6.83 -4.38 -0.60
CA TYR A 74 -7.56 -5.00 0.51
C TYR A 74 -7.92 -3.97 1.58
N GLU A 75 -9.08 -4.15 2.23
CA GLU A 75 -9.40 -3.43 3.46
C GLU A 75 -8.53 -3.97 4.59
N MET A 76 -7.88 -3.08 5.33
CA MET A 76 -7.03 -3.42 6.46
C MET A 76 -7.46 -2.63 7.70
N LEU A 77 -7.48 -3.29 8.86
CA LEU A 77 -7.56 -2.63 10.16
C LEU A 77 -6.23 -1.96 10.46
N VAL A 78 -6.28 -0.71 10.91
CA VAL A 78 -5.08 0.00 11.36
C VAL A 78 -4.82 -0.35 12.83
N ASP A 79 -3.80 -1.18 13.05
CA ASP A 79 -3.43 -1.70 14.37
C ASP A 79 -2.05 -1.21 14.78
N THR A 80 -2.00 -0.08 15.48
CA THR A 80 -0.75 0.48 16.01
C THR A 80 -0.15 -0.37 17.14
N GLY A 81 -0.89 -1.35 17.69
CA GLY A 81 -0.40 -2.27 18.71
C GLY A 81 0.31 -3.50 18.13
N ALA A 82 0.11 -3.81 16.85
CA ALA A 82 0.75 -4.93 16.18
C ALA A 82 2.17 -4.59 15.73
N SER A 83 3.14 -5.44 16.07
CA SER A 83 4.52 -5.29 15.58
C SER A 83 4.63 -5.58 14.09
N ASN A 84 3.88 -6.56 13.60
CA ASN A 84 3.89 -6.99 12.21
C ASN A 84 2.53 -6.82 11.55
N THR A 85 2.54 -6.57 10.24
CA THR A 85 1.37 -6.66 9.39
C THR A 85 0.94 -8.12 9.30
N VAL A 86 -0.37 -8.36 9.46
CA VAL A 86 -0.98 -9.68 9.45
C VAL A 86 -1.98 -9.75 8.32
N ILE A 87 -1.89 -10.79 7.50
CA ILE A 87 -2.82 -11.04 6.39
C ILE A 87 -3.62 -12.31 6.65
N THR A 88 -4.76 -12.42 5.98
CA THR A 88 -5.58 -13.64 6.01
C THR A 88 -4.98 -14.71 5.09
N PRO A 89 -5.34 -16.00 5.27
CA PRO A 89 -4.88 -17.06 4.37
C PRO A 89 -5.32 -16.83 2.92
N VAL A 90 -6.54 -16.32 2.72
CA VAL A 90 -7.08 -15.99 1.38
C VAL A 90 -6.25 -14.88 0.73
N MET A 91 -5.86 -13.85 1.48
CA MET A 91 -4.96 -12.82 0.97
C MET A 91 -3.61 -13.41 0.59
N ALA A 92 -3.04 -14.30 1.40
CA ALA A 92 -1.76 -14.93 1.10
C ALA A 92 -1.82 -15.72 -0.21
N GLU A 93 -2.89 -16.48 -0.43
CA GLU A 93 -3.12 -17.22 -1.68
C GLU A 93 -3.21 -16.28 -2.90
N LEU A 94 -4.06 -15.25 -2.82
CA LEU A 94 -4.28 -14.30 -3.92
C LEU A 94 -3.05 -13.43 -4.23
N LEU A 95 -2.27 -13.10 -3.20
CA LEU A 95 -1.02 -12.36 -3.33
C LEU A 95 0.15 -13.25 -3.78
N GLY A 96 -0.02 -14.57 -3.80
CA GLY A 96 1.05 -15.53 -4.10
C GLY A 96 2.14 -15.57 -3.02
N VAL A 97 1.79 -15.27 -1.77
CA VAL A 97 2.73 -15.25 -0.63
C VAL A 97 2.96 -16.67 -0.14
N LEU A 98 4.20 -17.13 -0.28
CA LEU A 98 4.64 -18.41 0.25
C LEU A 98 5.25 -18.24 1.66
N PRO A 99 4.95 -19.13 2.62
CA PRO A 99 5.64 -19.16 3.90
C PRO A 99 7.15 -19.37 3.73
N THR A 100 7.94 -18.44 4.25
CA THR A 100 9.41 -18.50 4.28
C THR A 100 9.97 -18.69 5.69
N GLY A 101 9.12 -18.63 6.72
CA GLY A 101 9.51 -18.80 8.11
C GLY A 101 8.31 -18.83 9.04
N ARG A 102 8.58 -18.75 10.35
CA ARG A 102 7.55 -18.67 11.39
C ARG A 102 7.89 -17.58 12.41
N THR A 103 6.87 -17.03 13.03
CA THR A 103 6.97 -16.12 14.18
C THR A 103 6.03 -16.53 15.28
N LYS A 104 6.25 -15.99 16.48
CA LYS A 104 5.33 -16.11 17.60
C LYS A 104 4.53 -14.83 17.73
N ALA A 105 3.21 -14.96 17.79
CA ALA A 105 2.29 -13.87 18.05
C ALA A 105 1.49 -14.14 19.33
N ASP A 106 1.24 -13.08 20.08
CA ASP A 106 0.29 -13.12 21.18
C ASP A 106 -1.09 -12.75 20.64
N THR A 107 -2.07 -13.60 20.90
CA THR A 107 -3.49 -13.31 20.71
C THR A 107 -4.11 -12.97 22.06
N PRO A 108 -5.28 -12.29 22.11
CA PRO A 108 -5.96 -12.03 23.37
C PRO A 108 -6.24 -13.29 24.20
N SER A 109 -6.40 -14.44 23.55
CA SER A 109 -6.75 -15.72 24.20
C SER A 109 -5.55 -16.62 24.47
N GLN A 110 -4.42 -16.44 23.78
CA GLN A 110 -3.28 -17.34 23.84
C GLN A 110 -1.98 -16.63 23.48
N LYS A 111 -0.93 -16.84 24.29
CA LYS A 111 0.41 -16.32 24.04
C LYS A 111 1.26 -17.28 23.23
N GLY A 112 2.14 -16.72 22.40
CA GLY A 112 3.18 -17.46 21.69
C GLY A 112 2.66 -18.41 20.59
N VAL A 113 1.54 -18.07 19.95
CA VAL A 113 1.00 -18.83 18.81
C VAL A 113 1.98 -18.75 17.64
N GLU A 114 2.39 -19.90 17.09
CA GLU A 114 3.23 -19.92 15.90
C GLU A 114 2.40 -19.58 14.66
N LEU A 115 2.83 -18.55 13.93
CA LEU A 115 2.25 -18.12 12.67
C LEU A 115 3.29 -18.23 11.57
N ASP A 116 2.85 -18.65 10.39
CA ASP A 116 3.69 -18.61 9.20
C ASP A 116 3.96 -17.15 8.81
N ILE A 117 5.19 -16.89 8.35
CA ILE A 117 5.59 -15.60 7.77
C ILE A 117 5.91 -15.80 6.30
N GLY A 118 5.40 -14.89 5.46
CA GLY A 118 5.86 -14.70 4.10
C GLY A 118 6.30 -13.25 3.85
N LEU A 119 6.53 -12.92 2.59
CA LEU A 119 6.98 -11.59 2.17
C LEU A 119 6.05 -11.02 1.09
N VAL A 120 5.69 -9.75 1.21
CA VAL A 120 5.06 -8.98 0.13
C VAL A 120 6.05 -7.97 -0.44
N ARG A 121 5.99 -7.75 -1.76
CA ARG A 121 6.92 -6.87 -2.48
C ARG A 121 6.72 -5.41 -2.04
N SER A 122 5.47 -4.98 -1.91
CA SER A 122 5.15 -3.61 -1.52
C SER A 122 3.78 -3.50 -0.88
N VAL A 123 3.66 -2.57 0.08
CA VAL A 123 2.41 -2.09 0.66
C VAL A 123 2.35 -0.59 0.41
N SER A 124 1.24 -0.10 -0.14
CA SER A 124 1.05 1.31 -0.48
C SER A 124 -0.31 1.83 -0.05
N ILE A 125 -0.32 3.07 0.42
CA ILE A 125 -1.51 3.78 0.93
C ILE A 125 -1.41 5.24 0.48
N ASP A 126 -2.14 5.62 -0.55
CA ASP A 126 -2.22 7.00 -1.06
C ASP A 126 -0.87 7.74 -1.17
N GLY A 127 0.17 7.02 -1.62
CA GLY A 127 1.53 7.54 -1.79
C GLY A 127 2.53 7.17 -0.69
N ALA A 128 2.07 6.81 0.51
CA ALA A 128 2.92 6.18 1.52
C ALA A 128 3.26 4.76 1.07
N VAL A 129 4.55 4.41 0.97
CA VAL A 129 5.00 3.11 0.45
C VAL A 129 6.02 2.49 1.38
N ALA A 130 5.85 1.20 1.65
CA ALA A 130 6.87 0.34 2.23
C ALA A 130 7.11 -0.87 1.31
N SER A 131 8.36 -1.30 1.20
CA SER A 131 8.78 -2.40 0.32
C SER A 131 9.37 -3.54 1.13
N ASN A 132 9.27 -4.77 0.60
CA ASN A 132 9.78 -5.99 1.23
C ASN A 132 9.27 -6.17 2.67
N ILE A 133 7.95 -6.07 2.85
CA ILE A 133 7.32 -6.17 4.17
C ILE A 133 7.10 -7.66 4.50
N PRO A 134 7.64 -8.15 5.63
CA PRO A 134 7.28 -9.46 6.15
C PRO A 134 5.83 -9.42 6.64
N VAL A 135 5.04 -10.44 6.29
CA VAL A 135 3.63 -10.53 6.72
C VAL A 135 3.41 -11.85 7.43
N ALA A 136 2.76 -11.79 8.59
CA ALA A 136 2.28 -12.98 9.27
C ALA A 136 0.95 -13.45 8.65
N ILE A 137 0.76 -14.75 8.56
CA ILE A 137 -0.47 -15.37 8.02
C ILE A 137 -1.23 -15.97 9.21
N ALA A 138 -2.37 -15.37 9.56
CA ALA A 138 -3.17 -15.78 10.71
C ALA A 138 -4.44 -16.55 10.27
N PRO A 139 -4.58 -17.85 10.61
CA PRO A 139 -5.69 -18.69 10.12
C PRO A 139 -7.09 -18.22 10.53
N ALA A 140 -7.23 -17.60 11.70
CA ALA A 140 -8.52 -17.21 12.29
C ALA A 140 -8.84 -15.71 12.12
N LEU A 141 -8.17 -15.04 11.17
CA LEU A 141 -8.32 -13.60 10.95
C LEU A 141 -9.28 -13.32 9.78
N ASP A 142 -10.34 -12.55 10.04
CA ASP A 142 -11.33 -12.19 9.02
C ASP A 142 -10.90 -11.01 8.13
N ILE A 143 -10.15 -10.06 8.71
CA ILE A 143 -9.65 -8.85 8.04
C ILE A 143 -8.20 -8.61 8.45
N GLY A 144 -7.34 -8.28 7.48
CA GLY A 144 -5.93 -8.05 7.73
C GLY A 144 -5.65 -6.89 8.70
N LEU A 145 -4.52 -6.96 9.39
CA LEU A 145 -4.03 -5.93 10.31
C LEU A 145 -2.81 -5.26 9.68
N LEU A 146 -2.81 -3.94 9.61
CA LEU A 146 -1.64 -3.15 9.23
C LEU A 146 -0.88 -2.77 10.49
N GLY A 147 0.40 -3.17 10.58
CA GLY A 147 1.21 -3.06 11.79
C GLY A 147 2.38 -2.06 11.70
N GLN A 148 3.20 -2.05 12.75
CA GLN A 148 4.34 -1.14 12.92
C GLN A 148 5.45 -1.32 11.88
N ASP A 149 5.55 -2.47 11.23
CA ASP A 149 6.47 -2.67 10.11
C ASP A 149 6.17 -1.77 8.89
N PHE A 150 4.91 -1.38 8.70
CA PHE A 150 4.54 -0.30 7.78
C PHE A 150 4.72 1.09 8.42
N PHE A 151 4.20 1.28 9.64
CA PHE A 151 4.16 2.60 10.29
C PHE A 151 5.52 3.15 10.72
N GLY A 152 6.54 2.30 10.91
CA GLY A 152 7.78 2.68 11.60
C GLY A 152 8.56 3.84 10.95
N ARG A 153 8.31 4.12 9.67
CA ARG A 153 8.90 5.23 8.91
C ARG A 153 8.06 6.52 8.91
N TYR A 154 6.89 6.48 9.54
CA TYR A 154 5.92 7.56 9.55
C TYR A 154 5.56 7.99 10.98
N ASP A 155 5.32 9.28 11.18
CA ASP A 155 4.46 9.76 12.24
C ASP A 155 3.01 9.62 11.78
N VAL A 156 2.19 8.95 12.60
CA VAL A 156 0.82 8.57 12.24
C VAL A 156 -0.17 9.37 13.09
N THR A 157 -1.07 10.10 12.43
CA THR A 157 -2.18 10.82 13.09
C THR A 157 -3.51 10.27 12.59
N ILE A 158 -4.27 9.64 13.49
CA ILE A 158 -5.62 9.14 13.19
C ILE A 158 -6.62 10.26 13.47
N LYS A 159 -7.17 10.86 12.42
CA LYS A 159 -8.24 11.88 12.50
C LYS A 159 -9.61 11.18 12.45
N GLN A 160 -10.69 11.96 12.38
CA GLN A 160 -12.05 11.42 12.33
C GLN A 160 -12.26 10.53 11.09
N ASP A 161 -11.98 11.08 9.90
CA ASP A 161 -12.29 10.46 8.60
C ASP A 161 -11.04 10.11 7.76
N VAL A 162 -9.85 10.49 8.22
CA VAL A 162 -8.58 10.23 7.52
C VAL A 162 -7.48 9.84 8.49
N ILE A 163 -6.45 9.17 7.98
CA ILE A 163 -5.19 8.92 8.68
C ILE A 163 -4.09 9.63 7.92
N GLU A 164 -3.38 10.52 8.62
CA GLU A 164 -2.21 11.20 8.09
C GLU A 164 -0.94 10.39 8.41
N PHE A 165 -0.15 10.10 7.39
CA PHE A 165 1.19 9.51 7.48
C PHE A 165 2.20 10.57 7.09
N ARG A 166 3.08 10.95 8.02
CA ARG A 166 4.15 11.92 7.77
C ARG A 166 5.50 11.22 7.82
N GLU A 167 6.27 11.25 6.73
CA GLU A 167 7.62 10.69 6.69
C GLU A 167 8.49 11.31 7.79
N ARG A 168 9.16 10.45 8.54
CA ARG A 168 10.22 10.88 9.44
C ARG A 168 11.44 11.22 8.60
N SER A 169 11.96 12.43 8.74
CA SER A 169 13.25 12.78 8.16
C SER A 169 14.30 11.77 8.64
N ALA A 170 15.08 11.21 7.72
CA ALA A 170 16.24 10.41 8.08
C ALA A 170 17.17 11.27 8.94
N SER A 171 17.45 10.83 10.16
CA SER A 171 18.48 11.43 11.02
C SER A 171 19.86 10.90 10.64
#